data_AF-Q7Q8E8-F1
#
_entry.id   AF-Q7Q8E8-F1
#
_cell.length_a   1.000
_cell.length_b   1.000
_cell.length_c   1.000
_cell.angle_alpha   90.00
_cell.angle_beta   90.00
_cell.angle_gamma   90.00
#
_symmetry.space_group_name_H-M   'P 1'
#
loop_
_entity.id
_entity.type
_entity.pdbx_description
1 polymer ?
#
loop_
_entity_poly.entity_id
_entity_poly.type
_entity_poly.pdbx_seq_one_letter_code
_entity_poly.pdbx_strand_id
1 'polypeptide(L)'
;MDGESFLIPPRVAFINSSIDRFEEYIGRDEKFDLIVLDPPWWNKYIRRVKAVNAKASYRMLTNADIKAIPLERHRHENTLVVVWCTNAQSHIDAVVKDFFPKWGVELVGCWYWVKITASSGQPVCKFNEPAQKQPYERIFIGLPQGSPMARTFPRERFLYSVPCAIHSHKPPLYDLFTSKFVPPGATCLELFARSLYPGCTSYGMEVLKLQNKRLYELAMEEGGA
;
A
#
# COMPACT_ATOMS: atom_id res chain seq x y z
N MET A 1 -6.36 -7.11 22.70
CA MET A 1 -4.90 -7.26 22.54
C MET A 1 -4.48 -8.01 23.79
N ASP A 2 -4.47 -9.33 23.70
CA ASP A 2 -4.40 -10.21 24.86
C ASP A 2 -3.04 -10.91 24.82
N GLY A 3 -2.08 -10.48 25.65
CA GLY A 3 -0.77 -11.12 25.78
C GLY A 3 0.19 -10.99 24.59
N GLU A 4 -0.17 -10.29 23.51
CA GLU A 4 0.72 -10.05 22.37
C GLU A 4 1.69 -8.88 22.62
N SER A 5 2.92 -9.03 22.13
CA SER A 5 3.96 -7.99 22.17
C SER A 5 4.25 -7.47 20.76
N PHE A 6 4.40 -6.15 20.63
CA PHE A 6 4.64 -5.48 19.35
C PHE A 6 5.92 -4.63 19.39
N LEU A 7 6.66 -4.62 18.30
CA LEU A 7 7.82 -3.77 18.08
C LEU A 7 7.36 -2.47 17.43
N ILE A 8 7.41 -1.36 18.16
CA ILE A 8 6.94 -0.05 17.68
C ILE A 8 8.16 0.84 17.39
N PRO A 9 8.43 1.21 16.13
CA PRO A 9 9.50 2.14 15.79
C PRO A 9 9.24 3.53 16.41
N PRO A 10 10.29 4.33 16.67
CA PRO A 10 10.09 5.71 17.10
C PRO A 10 9.46 6.55 15.98
N ARG A 11 8.74 7.62 16.35
CA ARG A 11 8.13 8.61 15.44
C ARG A 11 7.12 7.99 14.46
N VAL A 12 6.26 7.12 14.96
CA VAL A 12 5.12 6.57 14.20
C VAL A 12 3.82 7.02 14.82
N ALA A 13 2.79 7.20 14.00
CA ALA A 13 1.41 7.28 14.44
C ALA A 13 0.64 6.14 13.79
N PHE A 14 -0.31 5.52 14.49
CA PHE A 14 -1.11 4.48 13.88
C PHE A 14 -2.55 4.45 14.40
N ILE A 15 -3.46 4.07 13.51
CA ILE A 15 -4.90 4.00 13.75
C ILE A 15 -5.38 2.62 13.35
N ASN A 16 -5.82 1.85 14.34
CA ASN A 16 -6.44 0.54 14.12
C ASN A 16 -7.96 0.68 14.04
N SER A 17 -8.47 1.07 12.87
CA SER A 17 -9.90 1.31 12.64
C SER A 17 -10.32 0.99 11.21
N SER A 18 -11.63 0.83 11.00
CA SER A 18 -12.20 0.65 9.66
C SER A 18 -12.07 1.95 8.88
N ILE A 19 -11.84 1.86 7.57
CA ILE A 19 -11.75 3.04 6.70
C ILE A 19 -13.06 3.85 6.65
N ASP A 20 -14.20 3.22 6.98
CA ASP A 20 -15.49 3.91 7.09
C ASP A 20 -15.49 5.03 8.16
N ARG A 21 -14.53 4.98 9.10
CA ARG A 21 -14.33 5.98 10.17
C ARG A 21 -13.19 6.96 9.88
N PHE A 22 -12.72 7.04 8.63
CA PHE A 22 -11.54 7.81 8.25
C PHE A 22 -11.58 9.28 8.73
N GLU A 23 -12.70 9.97 8.53
CA GLU A 23 -12.88 11.38 8.93
C GLU A 23 -12.98 11.58 10.46
N GLU A 24 -13.08 10.53 11.27
CA GLU A 24 -13.04 10.64 12.73
C GLU A 24 -11.61 10.74 13.27
N TYR A 25 -10.62 10.23 12.53
CA TYR A 25 -9.24 10.12 13.00
C TYR A 25 -8.24 10.96 12.22
N ILE A 26 -8.51 11.24 10.94
CA ILE A 26 -7.67 12.11 10.12
C ILE A 26 -8.29 13.50 10.08
N GLY A 27 -7.54 14.50 10.53
CA GLY A 27 -8.02 15.87 10.62
C GLY A 27 -8.38 16.42 9.24
N ARG A 28 -9.51 17.12 9.10
CA ARG A 28 -10.01 17.62 7.80
C ARG A 28 -9.02 18.49 7.03
N ASP A 29 -8.16 19.20 7.75
CA ASP A 29 -7.14 20.10 7.19
C ASP A 29 -5.74 19.47 7.17
N GLU A 30 -5.60 18.22 7.61
CA GLU A 30 -4.33 17.50 7.61
C GLU A 30 -3.93 17.16 6.16
N LYS A 31 -2.73 17.61 5.77
CA LYS A 31 -2.15 17.38 4.45
C LYS A 31 -0.92 16.50 4.57
N PHE A 32 -0.69 15.67 3.55
CA PHE A 32 0.46 14.78 3.51
C PHE A 32 1.33 15.05 2.28
N ASP A 33 2.62 14.85 2.40
CA ASP A 33 3.55 14.87 1.27
C ASP A 33 3.47 13.57 0.46
N LEU A 34 3.22 12.46 1.15
CA LEU A 34 3.09 11.13 0.56
C LEU A 34 1.84 10.43 1.11
N ILE A 35 0.99 9.92 0.22
CA ILE A 35 -0.14 9.05 0.56
C ILE A 35 0.08 7.72 -0.14
N VAL A 36 0.17 6.62 0.61
CA VAL A 36 0.36 5.26 0.09
C VAL A 36 -0.89 4.43 0.40
N LEU A 37 -1.37 3.67 -0.58
CA LEU A 37 -2.49 2.75 -0.41
C LEU A 37 -2.11 1.35 -0.89
N ASP A 38 -2.39 0.32 -0.08
CA ASP A 38 -2.44 -1.10 -0.50
C ASP A 38 -3.87 -1.63 -0.33
N PRO A 39 -4.82 -1.23 -1.21
CA PRO A 39 -6.21 -1.57 -1.00
C PRO A 39 -6.45 -3.09 -0.95
N PRO A 40 -7.38 -3.58 -0.13
CA PRO A 40 -7.76 -4.99 -0.09
C PRO A 40 -8.61 -5.32 -1.33
N TRP A 41 -7.95 -5.40 -2.49
CA TRP A 41 -8.56 -5.58 -3.79
C TRP A 41 -9.59 -6.70 -3.83
N TRP A 42 -10.71 -6.42 -4.50
CA TRP A 42 -11.82 -7.35 -4.59
C TRP A 42 -11.41 -8.64 -5.31
N ASN A 43 -11.43 -9.77 -4.59
CA ASN A 43 -11.14 -11.07 -5.17
C ASN A 43 -12.26 -12.07 -4.83
N LYS A 44 -12.86 -12.69 -5.86
CA LYS A 44 -13.93 -13.70 -5.74
C LYS A 44 -13.55 -14.84 -4.79
N TYR A 45 -12.29 -15.27 -4.76
CA TYR A 45 -11.81 -16.32 -3.86
C TYR A 45 -11.85 -15.88 -2.40
N ILE A 46 -11.34 -14.67 -2.11
CA ILE A 46 -11.33 -14.11 -0.75
C ILE A 46 -12.76 -13.94 -0.22
N ARG A 47 -13.73 -13.62 -1.07
CA ARG A 47 -15.16 -13.61 -0.71
C ARG A 47 -15.66 -14.96 -0.24
N ARG A 48 -15.36 -16.05 -0.98
CA ARG A 48 -15.83 -17.39 -0.63
C ARG A 48 -15.26 -17.85 0.71
N VAL A 49 -13.98 -17.56 0.97
CA VAL A 49 -13.32 -17.90 2.23
C VAL A 49 -13.85 -17.05 3.40
N LYS A 50 -14.09 -15.75 3.21
CA LYS A 50 -14.60 -14.86 4.26
C LYS A 50 -16.10 -15.04 4.55
N ALA A 51 -16.91 -15.38 3.55
CA ALA A 51 -18.34 -15.67 3.73
C ALA A 51 -18.58 -16.91 4.62
N VAL A 52 -17.68 -17.89 4.58
CA VAL A 52 -17.72 -19.07 5.47
C VAL A 52 -17.29 -18.71 6.90
N ASN A 53 -16.48 -17.66 7.08
CA ASN A 53 -15.94 -17.22 8.37
C ASN A 53 -16.69 -16.00 8.94
N ALA A 54 -18.01 -15.96 8.79
CA ALA A 54 -18.92 -14.84 9.12
C ALA A 54 -18.89 -14.34 10.58
N LYS A 55 -18.06 -14.93 11.46
CA LYS A 55 -17.76 -14.38 12.80
C LYS A 55 -16.83 -13.15 12.77
N ALA A 56 -16.17 -12.86 11.65
CA ALA A 56 -15.47 -11.60 11.45
C ALA A 56 -16.43 -10.59 10.82
N SER A 57 -16.91 -9.63 11.60
CA SER A 57 -17.79 -8.49 11.25
C SER A 57 -17.22 -7.52 10.20
N TYR A 58 -16.25 -7.96 9.38
CA TYR A 58 -15.56 -7.14 8.40
C TYR A 58 -16.36 -7.08 7.09
N ARG A 59 -17.05 -5.96 6.86
CA ARG A 59 -17.60 -5.61 5.54
C ARG A 59 -16.47 -5.61 4.52
N MET A 60 -16.61 -6.39 3.45
CA MET A 60 -15.65 -6.35 2.36
C MET A 60 -15.73 -5.00 1.63
N LEU A 61 -14.60 -4.31 1.53
CA LEU A 61 -14.52 -3.04 0.81
C LEU A 61 -14.66 -3.28 -0.69
N THR A 62 -15.55 -2.50 -1.30
CA THR A 62 -15.73 -2.40 -2.75
C THR A 62 -14.82 -1.31 -3.32
N ASN A 63 -14.67 -1.27 -4.64
CA ASN A 63 -14.01 -0.14 -5.29
C ASN A 63 -14.74 1.19 -5.00
N ALA A 64 -16.06 1.17 -4.81
CA ALA A 64 -16.81 2.37 -4.45
C ALA A 64 -16.45 2.88 -3.05
N ASP A 65 -16.24 1.99 -2.09
CA ASP A 65 -15.80 2.36 -0.74
C ASP A 65 -14.40 2.99 -0.76
N ILE A 66 -13.48 2.42 -1.55
CA ILE A 66 -12.13 2.99 -1.71
C ILE A 66 -12.19 4.36 -2.39
N LYS A 67 -12.98 4.51 -3.46
CA LYS A 67 -13.18 5.78 -4.15
C LYS A 67 -13.74 6.87 -3.24
N ALA A 68 -14.58 6.49 -2.27
CA ALA A 68 -15.26 7.43 -1.36
C ALA A 68 -14.33 8.06 -0.32
N ILE A 69 -13.11 7.54 -0.12
CA ILE A 69 -12.14 8.14 0.80
C ILE A 69 -11.82 9.56 0.32
N PRO A 70 -11.96 10.61 1.16
CA PRO A 70 -11.90 12.01 0.74
C PRO A 70 -10.45 12.53 0.58
N LEU A 71 -9.59 11.79 -0.12
CA LEU A 71 -8.16 12.13 -0.27
C LEU A 71 -7.90 13.45 -0.99
N GLU A 72 -8.85 13.96 -1.77
CA GLU A 72 -8.76 15.29 -2.38
C GLU A 72 -8.55 16.40 -1.33
N ARG A 73 -8.99 16.18 -0.09
CA ARG A 73 -8.82 17.12 1.03
C ARG A 73 -7.49 16.97 1.75
N HIS A 74 -6.74 15.89 1.53
CA HIS A 74 -5.51 15.58 2.27
C HIS A 74 -4.24 15.78 1.45
N ARG A 75 -4.36 16.45 0.31
CA ARG A 75 -3.25 16.80 -0.59
C ARG A 75 -2.98 18.30 -0.64
N HIS A 76 -1.71 18.65 -0.85
CA HIS A 76 -1.20 19.93 -1.35
C HIS A 76 -0.76 19.76 -2.81
N GLU A 77 -0.14 20.78 -3.43
CA GLU A 77 0.20 20.81 -4.85
C GLU A 77 1.20 19.72 -5.33
N ASN A 78 1.97 19.15 -4.40
CA ASN A 78 3.04 18.19 -4.69
C ASN A 78 2.88 16.87 -3.93
N THR A 79 1.70 16.61 -3.35
CA THR A 79 1.41 15.34 -2.67
C THR A 79 1.46 14.18 -3.64
N LEU A 80 2.36 13.22 -3.39
CA LEU A 80 2.38 11.97 -4.16
C LEU A 80 1.31 11.02 -3.64
N VAL A 81 0.44 10.55 -4.53
CA VAL A 81 -0.53 9.50 -4.22
C VAL A 81 -0.10 8.21 -4.91
N VAL A 82 0.23 7.20 -4.11
CA VAL A 82 0.84 5.94 -4.55
C VAL A 82 -0.11 4.78 -4.23
N VAL A 83 -0.51 4.02 -5.25
CA VAL A 83 -1.45 2.91 -5.09
C VAL A 83 -0.83 1.61 -5.58
N TRP A 84 -0.64 0.66 -4.66
CA TRP A 84 -0.36 -0.74 -5.02
C TRP A 84 -1.56 -1.34 -5.73
N CYS A 85 -1.34 -1.95 -6.88
CA CYS A 85 -2.40 -2.53 -7.69
C CYS A 85 -2.00 -3.90 -8.27
N THR A 86 -2.95 -4.84 -8.21
CA THR A 86 -2.80 -6.13 -8.88
C THR A 86 -2.83 -5.98 -10.40
N ASN A 87 -2.56 -7.06 -11.14
CA ASN A 87 -2.63 -7.03 -12.59
C ASN A 87 -4.05 -7.14 -13.20
N ALA A 88 -5.10 -7.29 -12.39
CA ALA A 88 -6.45 -7.40 -12.91
C ALA A 88 -6.90 -6.08 -13.55
N GLN A 89 -7.42 -6.13 -14.79
CA GLN A 89 -7.85 -4.94 -15.53
C GLN A 89 -8.90 -4.12 -14.76
N SER A 90 -9.80 -4.77 -14.03
CA SER A 90 -10.80 -4.10 -13.20
C SER A 90 -10.19 -3.24 -12.08
N HIS A 91 -9.04 -3.63 -11.53
CA HIS A 91 -8.35 -2.85 -10.50
C HIS A 91 -7.53 -1.73 -11.13
N ILE A 92 -6.90 -1.97 -12.28
CA ILE A 92 -6.21 -0.94 -13.06
C ILE A 92 -7.18 0.17 -13.45
N ASP A 93 -8.32 -0.21 -14.02
CA ASP A 93 -9.36 0.73 -14.42
C ASP A 93 -9.91 1.50 -13.21
N ALA A 94 -10.13 0.84 -12.08
CA ALA A 94 -10.57 1.52 -10.86
C ALA A 94 -9.56 2.57 -10.37
N VAL A 95 -8.26 2.29 -10.41
CA VAL A 95 -7.26 3.29 -10.03
C VAL A 95 -7.25 4.46 -11.00
N VAL A 96 -7.10 4.18 -12.30
CA VAL A 96 -6.79 5.19 -13.31
C VAL A 96 -8.03 5.99 -13.74
N LYS A 97 -9.19 5.33 -13.86
CA LYS A 97 -10.43 5.94 -14.38
C LYS A 97 -11.37 6.42 -13.28
N ASP A 98 -11.24 5.91 -12.06
CA ASP A 98 -12.16 6.24 -10.96
C ASP A 98 -11.49 6.95 -9.79
N PHE A 99 -10.47 6.34 -9.18
CA PHE A 99 -9.90 6.82 -7.92
C PHE A 99 -9.10 8.10 -8.14
N PHE A 100 -8.15 8.07 -9.08
CA PHE A 100 -7.29 9.22 -9.37
C PHE A 100 -8.11 10.45 -9.80
N PRO A 101 -9.06 10.35 -10.75
CA PRO A 101 -9.96 11.46 -11.06
C PRO A 101 -10.77 11.95 -9.87
N LYS A 102 -11.33 11.06 -9.03
CA LYS A 102 -12.11 11.46 -7.84
C LYS A 102 -11.27 12.24 -6.84
N TRP A 103 -10.00 11.88 -6.69
CA TRP A 103 -9.08 12.56 -5.78
C TRP A 103 -8.42 13.79 -6.41
N GLY A 104 -8.66 14.06 -7.70
CA GLY A 104 -8.07 15.18 -8.44
C GLY A 104 -6.57 15.04 -8.64
N VAL A 105 -6.12 13.81 -8.90
CA VAL A 105 -4.74 13.48 -9.24
C VAL A 105 -4.66 12.91 -10.65
N GLU A 106 -3.60 13.28 -11.37
CA GLU A 106 -3.26 12.77 -12.69
C GLU A 106 -2.22 11.66 -12.55
N LEU A 107 -2.34 10.61 -13.36
CA LEU A 107 -1.36 9.54 -13.43
C LEU A 107 -0.05 10.07 -14.02
N VAL A 108 1.04 10.02 -13.23
CA VAL A 108 2.37 10.47 -13.66
C VAL A 108 3.37 9.33 -13.85
N GLY A 109 3.10 8.16 -13.25
CA GLY A 109 3.95 6.99 -13.43
C GLY A 109 3.27 5.67 -13.06
N CYS A 110 3.76 4.60 -13.69
CA CYS A 110 3.43 3.22 -13.36
C CYS A 110 4.73 2.45 -13.17
N TRP A 111 5.02 2.07 -11.94
CA TRP A 111 6.19 1.26 -11.60
C TRP A 111 5.80 -0.19 -11.34
N TYR A 112 6.79 -1.07 -11.33
CA TYR A 112 6.58 -2.51 -11.25
C TYR A 112 7.45 -3.10 -10.16
N TRP A 113 6.82 -3.77 -9.19
CA TRP A 113 7.56 -4.63 -8.27
C TRP A 113 7.64 -6.03 -8.86
N VAL A 114 8.80 -6.38 -9.42
CA VAL A 114 9.12 -7.70 -9.96
C VAL A 114 9.63 -8.60 -8.84
N LYS A 115 8.96 -9.74 -8.67
CA LYS A 115 9.25 -10.75 -7.67
C LYS A 115 10.25 -11.73 -8.24
N ILE A 116 11.39 -11.86 -7.58
CA ILE A 116 12.49 -12.75 -7.99
C ILE A 116 12.74 -13.85 -6.96
N THR A 117 13.37 -14.94 -7.40
CA THR A 117 13.79 -16.05 -6.55
C THR A 117 15.07 -15.72 -5.81
N ALA A 118 15.21 -16.17 -4.56
CA ALA A 118 16.40 -15.93 -3.76
C ALA A 118 17.65 -16.62 -4.32
N SER A 119 17.49 -17.82 -4.88
CA SER A 119 18.61 -18.66 -5.33
C SER A 119 19.22 -18.25 -6.66
N SER A 120 18.42 -17.71 -7.59
CA SER A 120 18.87 -17.45 -8.97
C SER A 120 18.56 -16.04 -9.47
N GLY A 121 17.87 -15.21 -8.68
CA GLY A 121 17.45 -13.88 -9.10
C GLY A 121 16.44 -13.87 -10.27
N GLN A 122 15.94 -15.03 -10.67
CA GLN A 122 14.99 -15.17 -11.77
C GLN A 122 13.57 -14.84 -11.31
N PRO A 123 12.68 -14.33 -12.20
CA PRO A 123 11.27 -14.12 -11.90
C PRO A 123 10.60 -15.37 -11.29
N VAL A 124 9.77 -15.19 -10.28
CA VAL A 124 9.09 -16.31 -9.57
C VAL A 124 8.11 -17.09 -10.46
N CYS A 125 7.71 -16.53 -11.59
CA CYS A 125 7.05 -17.24 -12.68
C CYS A 125 7.38 -16.55 -14.01
N LYS A 126 7.07 -17.21 -15.13
CA LYS A 126 7.22 -16.60 -16.45
C LYS A 126 6.34 -15.35 -16.58
N PHE A 127 6.79 -14.40 -17.40
CA PHE A 127 5.92 -13.34 -17.90
C PHE A 127 4.91 -13.99 -18.84
N ASN A 128 3.63 -13.71 -18.61
CA ASN A 128 2.54 -14.34 -19.34
C ASN A 128 1.66 -13.28 -19.98
N GLU A 129 0.60 -13.71 -20.67
CA GLU A 129 -0.44 -12.82 -21.16
C GLU A 129 -1.17 -12.06 -20.01
N PRO A 130 -1.75 -10.87 -20.24
CA PRO A 130 -2.29 -9.98 -19.20
C PRO A 130 -3.36 -10.59 -18.26
N ALA A 131 -4.03 -11.67 -18.67
CA ALA A 131 -5.04 -12.38 -17.88
C ALA A 131 -4.45 -13.48 -16.97
N GLN A 132 -3.18 -13.81 -17.12
CA GLN A 132 -2.50 -14.85 -16.36
C GLN A 132 -1.65 -14.26 -15.22
N LYS A 133 -1.25 -15.13 -14.29
CA LYS A 133 -0.41 -14.73 -13.16
C LYS A 133 0.89 -14.11 -13.68
N GLN A 134 1.19 -12.91 -13.21
CA GLN A 134 2.42 -12.19 -13.53
C GLN A 134 3.41 -12.29 -12.37
N PRO A 135 4.74 -12.24 -12.64
CA PRO A 135 5.76 -12.21 -11.61
C PRO A 135 5.92 -10.81 -11.00
N TYR A 136 4.97 -9.89 -11.21
CA TYR A 136 5.06 -8.53 -10.70
C TYR A 136 3.73 -7.99 -10.21
N GLU A 137 3.77 -6.93 -9.42
CA GLU A 137 2.61 -6.08 -9.10
C GLU A 137 2.88 -4.64 -9.56
N ARG A 138 1.84 -3.85 -9.78
CA ARG A 138 1.94 -2.47 -10.25
C ARG A 138 1.88 -1.49 -9.08
N ILE A 139 2.55 -0.35 -9.26
CA ILE A 139 2.50 0.80 -8.38
C ILE A 139 2.10 1.99 -9.25
N PHE A 140 0.85 2.43 -9.13
CA PHE A 140 0.38 3.63 -9.81
C PHE A 140 0.71 4.85 -8.97
N ILE A 141 1.26 5.88 -9.61
CA ILE A 141 1.73 7.10 -8.95
C ILE A 141 1.01 8.27 -9.58
N GLY A 142 0.32 9.03 -8.74
CA GLY A 142 -0.42 10.21 -9.11
C GLY A 142 0.12 11.47 -8.44
N LEU A 143 -0.03 12.59 -9.12
CA LEU A 143 0.21 13.93 -8.59
C LEU A 143 -1.02 14.81 -8.84
N PRO A 144 -1.31 15.80 -8.00
CA PRO A 144 -2.31 16.82 -8.27
C PRO A 144 -2.14 17.43 -9.66
N GLN A 145 -3.25 17.70 -10.34
CA GLN A 145 -3.24 18.36 -11.64
C GLN A 145 -2.46 19.68 -11.57
N GLY A 146 -1.56 19.89 -12.54
CA GLY A 146 -0.72 21.08 -12.62
C GLY A 146 0.55 21.06 -11.75
N SER A 147 0.79 19.99 -10.98
CA SER A 147 2.02 19.85 -10.18
C SER A 147 3.27 20.01 -11.07
N PRO A 148 4.22 20.88 -10.72
CA PRO A 148 5.49 21.01 -11.44
C PRO A 148 6.30 19.71 -11.49
N MET A 149 6.17 18.87 -10.46
CA MET A 149 6.86 17.57 -10.38
C MET A 149 6.42 16.59 -11.47
N ALA A 150 5.19 16.71 -11.99
CA ALA A 150 4.65 15.78 -12.96
C ALA A 150 5.49 15.69 -14.26
N ARG A 151 6.16 16.78 -14.64
CA ARG A 151 6.97 16.85 -15.88
C ARG A 151 8.27 16.06 -15.80
N THR A 152 8.83 15.93 -14.61
CA THR A 152 10.14 15.30 -14.38
C THR A 152 10.01 13.95 -13.68
N PHE A 153 8.81 13.61 -13.20
CA PHE A 153 8.58 12.36 -12.48
C PHE A 153 8.85 11.14 -13.39
N PRO A 154 9.61 10.13 -12.90
CA PRO A 154 9.86 8.93 -13.68
C PRO A 154 8.59 8.15 -14.01
N ARG A 155 8.25 8.09 -15.31
CA ARG A 155 7.05 7.38 -15.78
C ARG A 155 7.07 5.88 -15.51
N GLU A 156 8.26 5.27 -15.57
CA GLU A 156 8.44 3.83 -15.42
C GLU A 156 9.71 3.48 -14.64
N ARG A 157 9.58 2.55 -13.69
CA ARG A 157 10.67 1.95 -12.91
C ARG A 157 10.33 0.52 -12.55
N PHE A 158 11.38 -0.28 -12.31
CA PHE A 158 11.28 -1.67 -11.92
C PHE A 158 12.02 -1.88 -10.60
N LEU A 159 11.31 -2.39 -9.60
CA LEU A 159 11.82 -2.74 -8.28
C LEU A 159 11.92 -4.26 -8.22
N TYR A 160 13.10 -4.80 -7.90
CA TYR A 160 13.31 -6.24 -7.82
C TYR A 160 13.55 -6.63 -6.37
N SER A 161 12.77 -7.59 -5.87
CA SER A 161 13.06 -8.20 -4.57
C SER A 161 12.48 -9.61 -4.45
N VAL A 162 13.02 -10.36 -3.49
CA VAL A 162 12.45 -11.64 -3.09
C VAL A 162 11.16 -11.37 -2.31
N PRO A 163 10.01 -11.96 -2.70
CA PRO A 163 8.77 -11.76 -1.96
C PRO A 163 8.87 -12.40 -0.58
N CYS A 164 8.31 -11.73 0.43
CA CYS A 164 8.21 -12.30 1.77
C CYS A 164 7.29 -13.53 1.78
N ALA A 165 7.58 -14.50 2.65
CA ALA A 165 6.70 -15.64 2.91
C ALA A 165 5.34 -15.20 3.46
N ILE A 166 5.29 -14.07 4.18
CA ILE A 166 4.05 -13.49 4.67
C ILE A 166 3.26 -12.90 3.50
N HIS A 167 2.05 -13.43 3.32
CA HIS A 167 1.19 -13.06 2.20
C HIS A 167 0.95 -11.53 2.10
N SER A 168 1.02 -11.02 0.88
CA SER A 168 0.89 -9.60 0.53
C SER A 168 1.88 -8.65 1.22
N HIS A 169 2.93 -9.10 1.90
CA HIS A 169 3.91 -8.17 2.47
C HIS A 169 4.74 -7.53 1.34
N LYS A 170 4.42 -6.26 1.06
CA LYS A 170 5.04 -5.45 0.01
C LYS A 170 6.38 -4.88 0.48
N PRO A 171 7.35 -4.65 -0.43
CA PRO A 171 8.53 -3.87 -0.10
C PRO A 171 8.10 -2.47 0.39
N PRO A 172 8.76 -1.93 1.42
CA PRO A 172 8.47 -0.59 1.90
C PRO A 172 8.73 0.43 0.80
N LEU A 173 7.71 1.21 0.45
CA LEU A 173 7.85 2.30 -0.50
C LEU A 173 8.30 3.60 0.17
N TYR A 174 8.06 3.76 1.47
CA TYR A 174 8.32 5.00 2.18
C TYR A 174 9.74 5.54 1.95
N ASP A 175 10.77 4.76 2.26
CA ASP A 175 12.17 5.18 2.10
C ASP A 175 12.54 5.47 0.63
N LEU A 176 11.97 4.71 -0.30
CA LEU A 176 12.21 4.92 -1.74
C LEU A 176 11.66 6.28 -2.20
N PHE A 177 10.48 6.67 -1.71
CA PHE A 177 9.88 7.95 -2.07
C PHE A 177 10.49 9.12 -1.31
N THR A 178 10.77 8.96 -0.01
CA THR A 178 11.36 10.01 0.82
C THR A 178 12.82 10.30 0.53
N SER A 179 13.58 9.33 0.02
CA SER A 179 14.97 9.57 -0.35
C SER A 179 15.15 10.36 -1.65
N LYS A 180 14.13 10.46 -2.52
CA LYS A 180 14.30 10.98 -3.88
C LYS A 180 13.21 11.94 -4.37
N PHE A 181 11.99 11.84 -3.86
CA PHE A 181 10.84 12.48 -4.50
C PHE A 181 10.03 13.38 -3.57
N VAL A 182 10.20 13.29 -2.26
CA VAL A 182 9.56 14.21 -1.30
C VAL A 182 10.60 14.87 -0.38
N PRO A 183 10.29 16.00 0.26
CA PRO A 183 11.24 16.71 1.11
C PRO A 183 11.73 15.87 2.31
N PRO A 184 12.91 16.18 2.87
CA PRO A 184 13.34 15.62 4.15
C PRO A 184 12.31 15.91 5.25
N GLY A 185 11.96 14.90 6.03
CA GLY A 185 10.93 15.02 7.07
C GLY A 185 9.50 15.06 6.55
N ALA A 186 9.29 14.68 5.28
CA ALA A 186 7.97 14.54 4.66
C ALA A 186 6.99 13.74 5.52
N THR A 187 5.78 14.24 5.60
CA THR A 187 4.64 13.59 6.25
C THR A 187 4.06 12.51 5.35
N CYS A 188 3.71 11.37 5.94
CA CYS A 188 3.19 10.22 5.20
C CYS A 188 1.86 9.72 5.80
N LEU A 189 0.91 9.38 4.94
CA LEU A 189 -0.30 8.63 5.29
C LEU A 189 -0.27 7.29 4.55
N GLU A 190 -0.25 6.19 5.29
CA GLU A 190 -0.34 4.84 4.71
C GLU A 190 -1.70 4.22 5.04
N LEU A 191 -2.54 4.02 4.01
CA LEU A 191 -3.85 3.40 4.15
C LEU A 191 -3.81 1.90 3.87
N PHE A 192 -4.62 1.17 4.64
CA PHE A 192 -4.62 -0.29 4.68
C PHE A 192 -3.28 -0.86 5.14
N ALA A 193 -2.59 -0.11 5.99
CA ALA A 193 -1.27 -0.44 6.50
C ALA A 193 -1.30 -1.74 7.32
N ARG A 194 -0.18 -2.46 7.24
CA ARG A 194 0.13 -3.63 8.07
C ARG A 194 1.49 -3.55 8.76
N SER A 195 2.28 -2.55 8.38
CA SER A 195 3.58 -2.21 8.94
C SER A 195 3.55 -0.77 9.43
N LEU A 196 4.49 -0.44 10.32
CA LEU A 196 4.74 0.93 10.77
C LEU A 196 6.06 1.42 10.22
N TYR A 197 6.06 2.64 9.67
CA TYR A 197 7.26 3.32 9.16
C TYR A 197 7.45 4.67 9.85
N PRO A 198 8.66 5.01 10.32
CA PRO A 198 8.93 6.32 10.95
C PRO A 198 8.55 7.49 10.03
N GLY A 199 7.73 8.42 10.52
CA GLY A 199 7.21 9.56 9.76
C GLY A 199 5.88 9.30 9.03
N CYS A 200 5.34 8.08 9.08
CA CYS A 200 4.01 7.76 8.60
C CYS A 200 2.97 7.72 9.73
N THR A 201 1.78 8.22 9.41
CA THR A 201 0.52 7.84 10.02
C THR A 201 -0.01 6.61 9.29
N SER A 202 0.06 5.43 9.94
CA SER A 202 -0.41 4.17 9.39
C SER A 202 -1.87 3.90 9.79
N TYR A 203 -2.76 3.66 8.84
CA TYR A 203 -4.19 3.45 9.09
C TYR A 203 -4.64 2.10 8.54
N GLY A 204 -5.25 1.26 9.37
CA GLY A 204 -5.90 0.04 8.90
C GLY A 204 -6.26 -0.94 10.00
N MET A 205 -7.12 -1.91 9.67
CA MET A 205 -7.58 -2.93 10.61
C MET A 205 -6.52 -3.94 11.05
N GLU A 206 -5.40 -3.99 10.33
CA GLU A 206 -4.28 -4.91 10.60
C GLU A 206 -2.98 -4.13 10.84
N VAL A 207 -3.06 -2.88 11.31
CA VAL A 207 -1.94 -1.91 11.31
C VAL A 207 -0.69 -2.37 12.08
N LEU A 208 -0.85 -3.24 13.08
CA LEU A 208 0.27 -3.78 13.87
C LEU A 208 0.67 -5.21 13.47
N LYS A 209 0.10 -5.76 12.39
CA LYS A 209 0.25 -7.18 12.04
C LYS A 209 1.69 -7.58 11.80
N LEU A 210 2.48 -6.73 11.15
CA LEU A 210 3.90 -6.98 10.88
C LEU A 210 4.81 -6.45 11.99
N GLN A 211 4.25 -5.91 13.08
CA GLN A 211 4.99 -5.47 14.27
C GLN A 211 4.95 -6.53 15.37
N ASN A 212 4.15 -7.59 15.23
CA ASN A 212 4.09 -8.65 16.23
C ASN A 212 5.47 -9.30 16.40
N LYS A 213 5.98 -9.29 17.64
CA LYS A 213 7.35 -9.73 17.99
C LYS A 213 7.63 -11.17 17.56
N ARG A 214 6.61 -12.04 17.53
CA ARG A 214 6.73 -13.46 17.16
C ARG A 214 7.24 -13.67 15.73
N LEU A 215 6.99 -12.72 14.83
CA LEU A 215 7.49 -12.78 13.45
C LEU A 215 9.01 -12.68 13.37
N TYR A 216 9.65 -12.12 14.40
CA TYR A 216 11.09 -11.90 14.47
C TYR A 216 11.81 -12.92 15.36
N GLU A 217 11.07 -13.57 16.27
CA GLU A 217 11.60 -14.64 17.12
C GLU A 217 11.73 -15.95 16.35
N LEU A 218 10.75 -16.30 15.50
CA LEU A 218 10.81 -17.49 14.64
C LEU A 218 11.96 -17.44 13.61
N ALA A 219 12.35 -16.24 13.17
CA ALA A 219 13.46 -16.06 12.23
C ALA A 219 14.84 -16.32 12.85
N MET A 220 14.94 -16.31 14.19
CA MET A 220 16.20 -16.53 14.91
C MET A 220 16.48 -18.02 15.17
N GLU A 221 15.46 -18.88 15.11
CA GLU A 221 15.62 -20.33 15.30
C GLU A 221 16.08 -21.04 14.01
N GLU A 222 15.75 -20.52 12.82
CA GLU A 222 16.17 -21.11 11.53
C GLU A 222 17.56 -20.63 11.04
N GLY A 223 18.17 -19.65 11.70
CA GLY A 223 19.51 -19.13 11.37
C GLY A 223 20.66 -19.75 12.16
N GLY A 224 20.37 -20.73 13.01
CA GLY A 224 21.32 -21.43 13.87
C GLY A 224 21.36 -22.94 13.59
N ALA A 225 21.76 -23.33 12.39
CA ALA A 225 22.16 -24.70 12.06
C ALA A 225 23.22 -24.70 10.95
#